data_AF-A0A7W8G9C2-F1
#
_entry.id   AF-A0A7W8G9C2-F1
#
_cell.length_a   1.000
_cell.length_b   1.000
_cell.length_c   1.000
_cell.angle_alpha   90.00
_cell.angle_beta   90.00
_cell.angle_gamma   90.00
#
_symmetry.space_group_name_H-M   'P 1'
#
loop_
_entity.id
_entity.type
_entity.pdbx_description
1 polymer ?
#
loop_
_entity_poly.entity_id
_entity_poly.type
_entity_poly.pdbx_seq_one_letter_code
_entity_poly.pdbx_strand_id
1 'polypeptide(L)'
;MFDTGELIPGDWNHVLMLASFKALYSGIAGIDRHDIFEWQCTKNKAPGAQYEVNGLLGYQMPLVLSIAGLMYTAEGHFDGSDYGQFNKKYCGNFVTHTIAPVLQFDLTEKDELFCLFAFSTRRNFETQPEEKEDELFMKKIGCEWYFYRFALSWTHTF
;
A
#
# COMPACT_ATOMS: atom_id res chain seq x y z
N MET A 1 16.67 10.69 12.78
CA MET A 1 16.00 9.79 13.74
C MET A 1 15.59 10.66 14.92
N PHE A 2 14.29 10.88 15.12
CA PHE A 2 13.78 11.74 16.19
C PHE A 2 13.49 10.86 17.40
N ASP A 3 14.24 11.05 18.49
CA ASP A 3 14.10 10.29 19.72
C ASP A 3 13.12 11.00 20.65
N THR A 4 11.99 10.35 20.91
CA THR A 4 10.94 10.86 21.82
C THR A 4 11.23 10.53 23.29
N GLY A 5 12.27 9.74 23.57
CA GLY A 5 12.69 9.38 24.93
C GLY A 5 13.26 10.56 25.76
N GLU A 6 13.64 11.66 25.11
CA GLU A 6 14.18 12.84 25.80
C GLU A 6 13.09 13.77 26.38
N LEU A 7 11.83 13.61 25.96
CA LEU A 7 10.71 14.47 26.38
C LEU A 7 9.85 13.89 27.52
N ILE A 8 9.90 12.58 27.78
CA ILE A 8 9.11 11.92 28.83
C ILE A 8 10.00 10.92 29.59
N PRO A 9 10.47 11.25 30.81
CA PRO A 9 11.30 10.33 31.59
C PRO A 9 10.46 9.17 32.14
N GLY A 10 10.85 7.93 31.77
CA GLY A 10 10.33 6.64 32.22
C GLY A 10 10.97 5.51 31.40
N ASP A 11 10.80 4.24 31.77
CA ASP A 11 11.27 3.05 31.00
C ASP A 11 10.53 2.89 29.63
N TRP A 12 10.40 3.97 28.87
CA TRP A 12 9.43 4.17 27.80
C TRP A 12 9.95 3.70 26.43
N ASN A 13 9.49 2.52 26.03
CA ASN A 13 8.77 2.25 24.79
C ASN A 13 8.90 3.31 23.65
N HIS A 14 9.75 3.01 22.66
CA HIS A 14 10.08 3.94 21.58
C HIS A 14 8.97 4.06 20.52
N VAL A 15 8.71 5.28 20.06
CA VAL A 15 7.88 5.54 18.87
C VAL A 15 8.73 5.36 17.62
N LEU A 16 8.32 4.45 16.75
CA LEU A 16 8.93 4.18 15.45
C LEU A 16 8.18 4.97 14.38
N MET A 17 8.87 5.85 13.66
CA MET A 17 8.29 6.59 12.55
C MET A 17 9.15 6.42 11.30
N LEU A 18 8.51 5.96 10.22
CA LEU A 18 9.10 5.94 8.88
C LEU A 18 8.15 6.67 7.94
N ALA A 19 8.68 7.58 7.13
CA ALA A 19 7.97 8.15 6.02
C ALA A 19 8.87 8.08 4.78
N SER A 20 8.33 7.62 3.67
CA SER A 20 9.03 7.59 2.40
C SER A 20 8.12 8.02 1.26
N PHE A 21 8.74 8.65 0.27
CA PHE A 21 8.09 9.06 -0.96
C PHE A 21 8.93 8.58 -2.13
N LYS A 22 8.28 7.94 -3.10
CA LYS A 22 8.92 7.41 -4.30
C LYS A 22 8.16 7.93 -5.51
N ALA A 23 8.87 8.60 -6.41
CA ALA A 23 8.39 8.91 -7.75
C ALA A 23 8.99 7.91 -8.73
N LEU A 24 8.18 7.35 -9.62
CA LEU A 24 8.61 6.35 -10.60
C LEU A 24 7.90 6.58 -11.93
N TYR A 25 8.55 6.19 -13.02
CA TYR A 25 7.92 6.13 -14.35
C TYR A 25 7.76 4.67 -14.75
N SER A 26 6.56 4.27 -15.17
CA SER A 26 6.28 2.93 -15.67
C SER A 26 5.92 2.99 -17.15
N GLY A 27 6.47 2.07 -17.94
CA GLY A 27 6.18 1.91 -19.36
C GLY A 27 6.93 0.71 -19.93
N ILE A 28 6.39 0.11 -20.98
CA ILE A 28 7.01 -1.02 -21.69
C ILE A 28 7.44 -0.55 -23.07
N ALA A 29 8.61 -0.96 -23.52
CA ALA A 29 9.10 -0.64 -24.86
C ALA A 29 8.17 -1.24 -25.94
N GLY A 30 7.79 -0.43 -26.93
CA GLY A 30 6.89 -0.83 -28.00
C GLY A 30 5.39 -0.62 -27.72
N ILE A 31 5.05 0.03 -26.60
CA ILE A 31 3.69 0.46 -26.27
C ILE A 31 3.61 1.99 -26.38
N ASP A 32 2.60 2.49 -27.07
CA ASP A 32 2.41 3.93 -27.25
C ASP A 32 1.85 4.60 -25.99
N ARG A 33 1.96 5.93 -25.94
CA ARG A 33 1.39 6.71 -24.84
C ARG A 33 -0.14 6.53 -24.84
N HIS A 34 -0.71 6.26 -23.66
CA HIS A 34 -2.13 6.01 -23.40
C HIS A 34 -2.65 4.60 -23.70
N ASP A 35 -1.80 3.72 -24.23
CA ASP A 35 -2.16 2.32 -24.38
C ASP A 35 -2.14 1.60 -23.04
N ILE A 36 -3.06 0.65 -22.89
CA ILE A 36 -3.16 -0.15 -21.67
C ILE A 36 -2.37 -1.44 -21.85
N PHE A 37 -1.62 -1.81 -20.82
CA PHE A 37 -0.81 -3.03 -20.80
C PHE A 37 -1.03 -3.85 -19.53
N GLU A 38 -0.61 -5.11 -19.61
CA GLU A 38 -0.55 -6.03 -18.48
C GLU A 38 0.92 -6.31 -18.12
N TRP A 39 1.22 -6.37 -16.82
CA TRP A 39 2.54 -6.73 -16.32
C TRP A 39 2.44 -7.57 -15.06
N GLN A 40 3.11 -8.73 -15.03
CA GLN A 40 3.14 -9.65 -13.88
C GLN A 40 1.73 -9.95 -13.32
N CYS A 41 0.83 -10.43 -14.16
CA CYS A 41 -0.57 -10.75 -13.82
C CYS A 41 -1.40 -9.54 -13.33
N THR A 42 -0.87 -8.32 -13.45
CA THR A 42 -1.58 -7.09 -13.09
C THR A 42 -2.01 -6.38 -14.36
N LYS A 43 -3.32 -6.47 -14.63
CA LYS A 43 -4.01 -5.83 -15.76
C LYS A 43 -4.24 -4.34 -15.53
N ASN A 44 -4.68 -3.64 -16.58
CA ASN A 44 -5.12 -2.24 -16.56
C ASN A 44 -4.01 -1.23 -16.18
N LYS A 45 -2.76 -1.46 -16.60
CA LYS A 45 -1.68 -0.50 -16.39
C LYS A 45 -1.58 0.47 -17.56
N ALA A 46 -1.27 1.73 -17.27
CA ALA A 46 -1.00 2.75 -18.27
C ALA A 46 0.45 3.26 -18.15
N PRO A 47 1.14 3.59 -19.26
CA PRO A 47 2.43 4.24 -19.22
C PRO A 47 2.28 5.63 -18.60
N GLY A 48 3.15 5.99 -17.66
CA GLY A 48 3.02 7.26 -16.97
C GLY A 48 3.87 7.42 -15.73
N ALA A 49 3.89 8.65 -15.22
CA ALA A 49 4.54 9.01 -13.98
C ALA A 49 3.62 8.67 -12.80
N GLN A 50 4.15 7.93 -11.84
CA GLN A 50 3.45 7.44 -10.67
C GLN A 50 4.18 7.82 -9.39
N TYR A 51 3.46 7.80 -8.30
CA TYR A 51 4.01 8.00 -6.96
C TYR A 51 3.55 6.91 -6.01
N GLU A 52 4.36 6.71 -4.99
CA GLU A 52 4.10 5.84 -3.86
C GLU A 52 4.55 6.57 -2.59
N VAL A 53 3.61 6.81 -1.69
CA VAL A 53 3.83 7.37 -0.35
C VAL A 53 3.68 6.24 0.63
N ASN A 54 4.67 6.02 1.49
CA ASN A 54 4.56 5.08 2.60
C ASN A 54 4.80 5.79 3.93
N GLY A 55 4.01 5.43 4.93
CA GLY A 55 4.16 5.84 6.31
C GLY A 55 4.06 4.63 7.22
N LEU A 56 4.88 4.57 8.26
CA LEU A 56 4.76 3.62 9.35
C LEU A 56 4.82 4.40 10.65
N LEU A 57 3.83 4.18 11.51
CA LEU A 57 3.83 4.65 12.88
C LEU A 57 3.70 3.44 13.79
N GLY A 58 4.74 3.13 14.54
CA GLY A 58 4.78 2.02 15.47
C GLY A 58 5.13 2.49 16.88
N TYR A 59 4.79 1.66 17.85
CA TYR A 59 5.17 1.81 19.23
C TYR A 59 5.79 0.50 19.69
N GLN A 60 7.02 0.58 20.20
CA GLN A 60 7.77 -0.55 20.69
C GLN A 60 7.57 -0.70 22.20
N MET A 61 7.40 -1.92 22.71
CA MET A 61 7.13 -2.22 24.12
C MET A 61 7.92 -3.45 24.61
N PRO A 62 8.31 -3.55 25.89
CA PRO A 62 8.97 -4.73 26.47
C PRO A 62 7.93 -5.78 26.90
N LEU A 63 6.99 -6.09 26.00
CA LEU A 63 5.97 -7.13 26.20
C LEU A 63 6.16 -8.21 25.13
N VAL A 64 5.46 -9.34 25.28
CA VAL A 64 5.41 -10.38 24.22
C VAL A 64 4.99 -9.78 22.88
N LEU A 65 4.10 -8.78 22.89
CA LEU A 65 3.89 -7.89 21.75
C LEU A 65 4.95 -6.77 21.80
N SER A 66 6.02 -6.94 21.05
CA SER A 66 7.18 -6.05 21.07
C SER A 66 6.99 -4.81 20.23
N ILE A 67 6.24 -4.88 19.11
CA ILE A 67 5.87 -3.72 18.30
C ILE A 67 4.39 -3.79 17.93
N ALA A 68 3.70 -2.66 18.09
CA ALA A 68 2.38 -2.46 17.52
C ALA A 68 2.35 -1.16 16.71
N GLY A 69 1.89 -1.22 15.47
CA GLY A 69 1.89 -0.07 14.59
C GLY A 69 0.86 -0.10 13.48
N LEU A 70 0.82 0.99 12.76
CA LEU A 70 0.00 1.20 11.58
C LEU A 70 0.88 1.62 10.43
N MET A 71 0.83 0.87 9.34
CA MET A 71 1.42 1.23 8.07
C MET A 71 0.33 1.79 7.16
N TYR A 72 0.68 2.84 6.43
CA TYR A 72 -0.15 3.47 5.43
C TYR A 72 0.63 3.57 4.13
N THR A 73 0.00 3.18 3.03
CA THR A 73 0.55 3.31 1.67
C THR A 73 -0.47 4.02 0.81
N ALA A 74 -0.03 4.98 -0.01
CA ALA A 74 -0.83 5.57 -1.06
C ALA A 74 -0.07 5.51 -2.38
N GLU A 75 -0.68 4.91 -3.39
CA GLU A 75 -0.11 4.78 -4.73
C GLU A 75 -1.07 5.32 -5.79
N GLY A 76 -0.53 5.92 -6.84
CA GLY A 76 -1.33 6.47 -7.92
C GLY A 76 -0.51 7.09 -9.04
N HIS A 77 -1.21 7.51 -10.09
CA HIS A 77 -0.63 8.31 -11.17
C HIS A 77 -0.62 9.80 -10.80
N PHE A 78 0.41 10.52 -11.21
CA PHE A 78 0.44 11.99 -11.09
C PHE A 78 -0.61 12.65 -11.98
N ASP A 79 -0.88 12.07 -13.16
CA ASP A 79 -1.88 12.54 -14.08
C ASP A 79 -2.81 11.40 -14.53
N GLY A 80 -4.11 11.58 -14.33
CA GLY A 80 -5.10 10.61 -14.80
C GLY A 80 -5.19 10.53 -16.32
N SER A 81 -4.71 11.55 -17.04
CA SER A 81 -4.65 11.56 -18.51
C SER A 81 -3.78 10.44 -19.07
N ASP A 82 -2.91 9.82 -18.27
CA ASP A 82 -2.13 8.63 -18.64
C ASP A 82 -3.04 7.51 -19.18
N TYR A 83 -4.28 7.38 -18.67
CA TYR A 83 -5.27 6.41 -19.14
C TYR A 83 -6.03 6.84 -20.41
N GLY A 84 -5.70 7.98 -21.02
CA GLY A 84 -6.27 8.49 -22.26
C GLY A 84 -7.80 8.57 -22.22
N GLN A 85 -8.43 7.88 -23.19
CA GLN A 85 -9.90 7.84 -23.32
C GLN A 85 -10.61 7.21 -22.10
N PHE A 86 -9.92 6.34 -21.35
CA PHE A 86 -10.49 5.65 -20.19
C PHE A 86 -10.55 6.53 -18.95
N ASN A 87 -9.73 7.59 -18.86
CA ASN A 87 -9.62 8.43 -17.67
C ASN A 87 -10.99 8.94 -17.14
N LYS A 88 -11.87 9.39 -18.04
CA LYS A 88 -13.18 9.95 -17.65
C LYS A 88 -14.10 8.95 -16.98
N LYS A 89 -14.03 7.67 -17.35
CA LYS A 89 -14.91 6.61 -16.80
C LYS A 89 -14.20 5.85 -15.68
N TYR A 90 -12.97 5.40 -15.93
CA TYR A 90 -12.15 4.60 -15.02
C TYR A 90 -11.54 5.40 -13.87
N CYS A 91 -11.49 6.74 -13.95
CA CYS A 91 -10.80 7.61 -13.00
C CYS A 91 -9.31 7.24 -12.94
N GLY A 92 -8.56 7.64 -13.97
CA GLY A 92 -7.13 7.30 -14.11
C GLY A 92 -6.26 7.89 -13.00
N ASN A 93 -6.72 8.97 -12.37
CA ASN A 93 -6.09 9.61 -11.21
C ASN A 93 -6.52 9.02 -9.85
N PHE A 94 -7.22 7.88 -9.84
CA PHE A 94 -7.60 7.23 -8.59
C PHE A 94 -6.36 6.81 -7.81
N VAL A 95 -6.39 7.11 -6.51
CA VAL A 95 -5.33 6.79 -5.56
C VAL A 95 -5.75 5.57 -4.77
N THR A 96 -4.91 4.54 -4.78
CA THR A 96 -5.09 3.35 -3.96
C THR A 96 -4.48 3.62 -2.59
N HIS A 97 -5.33 3.63 -1.57
CA HIS A 97 -4.91 3.73 -0.18
C HIS A 97 -4.90 2.33 0.44
N THR A 98 -3.82 2.00 1.13
CA THR A 98 -3.68 0.75 1.89
C THR A 98 -3.34 1.09 3.33
N ILE A 99 -4.08 0.52 4.27
CA ILE A 99 -3.84 0.63 5.70
C ILE A 99 -3.56 -0.77 6.22
N ALA A 100 -2.49 -0.93 6.99
CA ALA A 100 -2.12 -2.22 7.53
C ALA A 100 -1.67 -2.12 8.99
N PRO A 101 -2.41 -2.68 9.96
CA PRO A 101 -1.83 -2.95 11.28
C PRO A 101 -0.63 -3.88 11.15
N VAL A 102 0.43 -3.53 11.87
CA VAL A 102 1.69 -4.24 11.96
C VAL A 102 1.93 -4.61 13.40
N LEU A 103 2.18 -5.89 13.65
CA LEU A 103 2.42 -6.44 14.99
C LEU A 103 3.69 -7.28 14.95
N GLN A 104 4.56 -7.12 15.95
CA GLN A 104 5.70 -8.00 16.18
C GLN A 104 5.55 -8.65 17.55
N PHE A 105 5.77 -9.96 17.59
CA PHE A 105 5.74 -10.75 18.81
C PHE A 105 7.10 -11.37 19.06
N ASP A 106 7.68 -11.10 20.23
CA ASP A 106 8.89 -11.76 20.70
C ASP A 106 8.43 -12.93 21.58
N LEU A 107 8.38 -14.13 20.99
CA LEU A 107 7.82 -15.33 21.64
C LEU A 107 8.81 -15.92 22.65
N THR A 108 10.10 -15.91 22.27
CA THR A 108 11.24 -16.37 23.06
C THR A 108 12.41 -15.43 22.76
N GLU A 109 13.50 -15.47 23.54
CA GLU A 109 14.75 -14.74 23.23
C GLU A 109 15.36 -15.06 21.84
N LYS A 110 14.90 -16.14 21.20
CA LYS A 110 15.37 -16.61 19.89
C LYS A 110 14.32 -16.54 18.80
N ASP A 111 13.06 -16.27 19.13
CA ASP A 111 11.92 -16.43 18.24
C ASP A 111 11.11 -15.14 18.14
N GLU A 112 11.00 -14.64 16.90
CA GLU A 112 10.21 -13.46 16.58
C GLU A 112 9.19 -13.80 15.51
N LEU A 113 7.95 -13.32 15.70
CA LEU A 113 6.85 -13.44 14.75
C LEU A 113 6.35 -12.04 14.36
N PHE A 114 6.45 -11.72 13.08
CA PHE A 114 5.91 -10.51 12.50
C PHE A 114 4.59 -10.79 11.77
N CYS A 115 3.58 -9.99 12.06
CA CYS A 115 2.24 -10.09 11.52
C CYS A 115 1.84 -8.76 10.86
N LEU A 116 1.32 -8.84 9.64
CA LEU A 116 0.79 -7.70 8.92
C LEU A 116 -0.54 -8.06 8.29
N PHE A 117 -1.57 -7.25 8.51
CA PHE A 117 -2.87 -7.39 7.86
C PHE A 117 -3.12 -6.13 7.04
N ALA A 118 -3.35 -6.23 5.75
CA ALA A 118 -3.52 -5.08 4.87
C ALA A 118 -4.94 -5.00 4.32
N PHE A 119 -5.53 -3.82 4.44
CA PHE A 119 -6.79 -3.43 3.84
C PHE A 119 -6.50 -2.38 2.80
N SER A 120 -7.04 -2.54 1.60
CA SER A 120 -6.79 -1.62 0.50
C SER A 120 -8.10 -1.11 -0.08
N THR A 121 -8.03 0.06 -0.71
CA THR A 121 -9.15 0.61 -1.47
C THR A 121 -9.10 0.14 -2.90
N ARG A 122 -10.26 -0.17 -3.48
CA ARG A 122 -10.40 -0.34 -4.93
C ARG A 122 -11.54 0.52 -5.47
N ARG A 123 -11.51 0.75 -6.78
CA ARG A 123 -12.59 1.43 -7.49
C ARG A 123 -13.86 0.59 -7.38
N ASN A 124 -15.00 1.26 -7.16
CA ASN A 124 -16.31 0.64 -7.27
C ASN A 124 -17.01 1.17 -8.53
N PHE A 125 -17.63 0.28 -9.29
CA PHE A 125 -18.22 0.53 -10.61
C PHE A 125 -19.74 0.34 -10.59
N GLU A 126 -20.43 0.93 -11.56
CA GLU A 126 -21.90 0.87 -11.67
C GLU A 126 -22.45 -0.56 -11.84
N THR A 127 -21.69 -1.40 -12.54
CA THR A 127 -21.98 -2.83 -12.72
C THR A 127 -20.81 -3.66 -12.23
N GLN A 128 -21.07 -4.91 -11.82
CA GLN A 128 -19.99 -5.83 -11.51
C GLN A 128 -19.29 -6.25 -12.82
N PRO A 129 -17.95 -6.11 -12.91
CA PRO A 129 -17.20 -6.60 -14.05
C PRO A 129 -17.22 -8.13 -14.09
N GLU A 130 -17.39 -8.71 -15.28
CA GLU A 130 -17.19 -10.15 -15.49
C GLU A 130 -15.69 -10.46 -15.51
N GLU A 131 -14.92 -9.60 -16.19
CA GLU A 131 -13.47 -9.65 -16.23
C GLU A 131 -12.84 -8.32 -15.78
N LYS A 132 -11.61 -8.40 -15.25
CA LYS A 132 -10.87 -7.22 -14.79
C LYS A 132 -10.63 -6.19 -15.91
N GLU A 133 -10.55 -6.61 -17.16
CA GLU A 133 -10.36 -5.70 -18.31
C GLU A 133 -11.59 -4.81 -18.57
N ASP A 134 -12.78 -5.32 -18.24
CA ASP A 134 -14.04 -4.58 -18.43
C ASP A 134 -14.09 -3.32 -17.57
N GLU A 135 -13.38 -3.32 -16.43
CA GLU A 135 -13.30 -2.19 -15.51
C GLU A 135 -12.90 -0.89 -16.23
N LEU A 136 -12.02 -0.96 -17.25
CA LEU A 136 -11.55 0.22 -18.01
C LEU A 136 -12.69 0.95 -18.73
N PHE A 137 -13.72 0.22 -19.15
CA PHE A 137 -14.86 0.76 -19.89
C PHE A 137 -16.00 1.20 -18.98
N MET A 138 -15.94 0.80 -17.70
CA MET A 138 -16.96 1.07 -16.70
C MET A 138 -16.78 2.43 -16.03
N LYS A 139 -17.91 3.02 -15.64
CA LYS A 139 -17.94 4.28 -14.91
C LYS A 139 -17.76 4.01 -13.42
N LYS A 140 -16.72 4.58 -12.83
CA LYS A 140 -16.51 4.58 -11.38
C LYS A 140 -17.64 5.37 -10.70
N ILE A 141 -18.29 4.74 -9.72
CA ILE A 141 -19.33 5.37 -8.89
C ILE A 141 -18.84 5.63 -7.45
N GLY A 142 -17.80 4.93 -7.01
CA GLY A 142 -17.36 5.00 -5.62
C GLY A 142 -15.99 4.41 -5.38
N CYS A 143 -15.71 4.17 -4.10
CA CYS A 143 -14.50 3.52 -3.59
C CYS A 143 -14.94 2.55 -2.49
N GLU A 144 -14.36 1.36 -2.47
CA GLU A 144 -14.65 0.36 -1.44
C GLU A 144 -13.37 -0.19 -0.83
N TRP A 145 -13.45 -0.54 0.45
CA TRP A 145 -12.37 -1.17 1.19
C TRP A 145 -12.53 -2.68 1.14
N TYR A 146 -11.43 -3.39 0.92
CA TYR A 146 -11.41 -4.84 0.93
C TYR A 146 -10.16 -5.34 1.67
N PHE A 147 -10.26 -6.56 2.19
CA PHE A 147 -9.10 -7.25 2.73
C PHE A 147 -8.16 -7.61 1.58
N TYR A 148 -6.94 -7.07 1.61
CA TYR A 148 -5.98 -7.24 0.51
C TYR A 148 -5.08 -8.44 0.74
N ARG A 149 -4.42 -8.50 1.90
CA ARG A 149 -3.50 -9.60 2.25
C ARG A 149 -3.27 -9.68 3.74
N PHE A 150 -2.81 -10.85 4.19
CA PHE A 150 -2.05 -10.97 5.43
C PHE A 150 -0.66 -11.51 5.11
N ALA A 151 0.33 -11.14 5.93
CA ALA A 151 1.68 -11.66 5.87
C ALA A 151 2.14 -12.04 7.28
N LEU A 152 2.81 -13.19 7.35
CA LEU A 152 3.43 -13.70 8.58
C LEU A 152 4.90 -14.00 8.26
N SER A 153 5.79 -13.60 9.15
CA SER A 153 7.22 -13.92 9.06
C SER A 153 7.72 -14.38 10.41
N TRP A 154 8.30 -15.57 10.47
CA TRP A 154 8.95 -16.09 11.68
C TRP A 154 10.46 -16.07 11.46
N THR A 155 11.18 -15.43 12.37
CA THR A 155 12.65 -15.48 12.45
C THR A 155 13.10 -16.27 13.69
N HIS A 156 14.00 -17.25 13.51
CA HIS A 156 14.64 -18.00 14.60
C HIS A 156 16.15 -17.78 14.57
N THR A 157 16.75 -17.45 15.71
CA THR A 157 18.20 -17.23 15.85
C THR A 157 18.85 -18.37 16.65
N PHE A 158 19.89 -19.01 16.10
CA PHE A 158 20.55 -20.17 16.70
C PHE A 158 21.58 -19.81 17.77
#